data_AF-A0A855QNR4-F1
#
_entry.id   AF-A0A855QNR4-F1
#
_cell.length_a   1.000
_cell.length_b   1.000
_cell.length_c   1.000
_cell.angle_alpha   90.00
_cell.angle_beta   90.00
_cell.angle_gamma   90.00
#
_symmetry.space_group_name_H-M   'P 1'
#
loop_
_entity.id
_entity.type
_entity.pdbx_description
1 polymer ?
#
loop_
_entity_poly.entity_id
_entity_poly.type
_entity_poly.pdbx_seq_one_letter_code
_entity_poly.pdbx_strand_id
1 'polypeptide(L)'
;MKHIAVFVALGLLSGCGAQGMKNGGTADAPYKDMLKKPLLADSIMRDGDDLSYQVHVTLTNNVSVPDIAQLQASCATPSGSLLYMEAPGTPGPDGQPTRITVMRNLTPEVIGELQQNASFTEACARTPRPDWRLVSTTDTQRQLLIDHASLKKVGEKVELWGAYDEPLILTNKLKKMPYAQTRMHWEVSCSHQTYRTLATFSLTPKNTVTFGDVVAVPVDQPFSAAEADTQALLKAACSPTTAQLPVAVARTKLQQTLTPEPVPAAVTKAITALGMPAATKPLRHLMEKRDLGSSSLRTDVFIEPDAGNTPLKIRRATQFSSSNITTFRGLFSLTFQGDFDLRGMKVSAASNVEQLSFTGDWKQMPIGATLGFKLKELNRNTAEEDRVLSRDSTCVVTRELPASNINSTLSGNAKALNCTATGDNYQATSTVMYLQDYGYFFASEDVIQGKYKTRTTLINAQ
;
A
#
# COMPACT_ATOMS: atom_id res chain seq x y z
N MET A 1 17.06 -9.91 19.13
CA MET A 1 16.61 -10.67 17.94
C MET A 1 15.11 -10.48 17.79
N LYS A 2 14.71 -9.63 16.85
CA LYS A 2 13.39 -9.50 16.18
C LYS A 2 13.49 -8.22 15.33
N HIS A 3 13.15 -8.35 14.05
CA HIS A 3 13.51 -7.44 12.97
C HIS A 3 12.54 -6.26 12.89
N ILE A 4 13.07 -5.03 12.95
CA ILE A 4 12.38 -3.82 12.46
C ILE A 4 13.39 -3.15 11.54
N ALA A 5 13.19 -3.31 10.24
CA ALA A 5 14.04 -2.77 9.20
C ALA A 5 13.13 -2.30 8.05
N VAL A 6 12.77 -1.03 8.07
CA VAL A 6 12.26 -0.34 6.89
C VAL A 6 13.49 0.04 6.06
N PHE A 7 13.91 -0.88 5.19
CA PHE A 7 14.84 -0.58 4.12
C PHE A 7 14.10 -0.74 2.80
N VAL A 8 13.98 0.36 2.07
CA VAL A 8 13.68 0.38 0.63
C VAL A 8 14.90 -0.23 -0.05
N ALA A 9 14.91 -1.56 -0.16
CA ALA A 9 15.86 -2.32 -0.96
C ALA A 9 15.26 -2.50 -2.36
N LEU A 10 15.59 -1.58 -3.26
CA LEU A 10 15.38 -1.73 -4.69
C LEU A 10 16.63 -2.35 -5.29
N GLY A 11 16.51 -3.61 -5.72
CA GLY A 11 17.52 -4.31 -6.52
C GLY A 11 17.73 -5.76 -6.11
N LEU A 12 16.97 -6.67 -6.72
CA LEU A 12 17.46 -7.58 -7.76
C LEU A 12 16.44 -8.69 -7.98
N LEU A 13 16.01 -8.78 -9.24
CA LEU A 13 15.38 -9.94 -9.83
C LEU A 13 16.25 -11.17 -9.59
N SER A 14 15.84 -11.98 -8.63
CA SER A 14 15.93 -13.42 -8.74
C SER A 14 14.56 -13.91 -8.33
N GLY A 15 13.77 -14.35 -9.31
CA GLY A 15 12.62 -15.16 -9.01
C GLY A 15 13.11 -16.30 -8.13
N CYS A 16 12.69 -16.31 -6.87
CA CYS A 16 12.33 -17.58 -6.24
C CYS A 16 11.11 -18.07 -7.01
N GLY A 17 11.37 -18.55 -8.23
CA GLY A 17 10.54 -19.54 -8.86
C GLY A 17 10.36 -20.62 -7.81
N ALA A 18 9.11 -20.98 -7.58
CA ALA A 18 8.75 -22.21 -6.89
C ALA A 18 9.81 -23.26 -7.24
N GLN A 19 10.55 -23.72 -6.23
CA GLN A 19 11.34 -24.94 -6.37
C GLN A 19 10.40 -25.97 -7.00
N GLY A 20 10.76 -26.39 -8.21
CA GLY A 20 9.81 -26.93 -9.17
C GLY A 20 8.95 -28.04 -8.59
N MET A 21 7.65 -27.79 -8.48
CA MET A 21 6.69 -28.87 -8.66
C MET A 21 6.78 -29.24 -10.14
N LYS A 22 7.48 -30.35 -10.38
CA LYS A 22 7.83 -30.90 -11.69
C LYS A 22 6.64 -30.84 -12.65
N ASN A 23 6.82 -30.24 -13.83
CA ASN A 23 5.89 -30.39 -14.94
C ASN A 23 5.71 -31.88 -15.24
N GLY A 24 4.50 -32.38 -15.01
CA GLY A 24 4.10 -33.78 -15.15
C GLY A 24 2.82 -34.01 -14.35
N GLY A 25 1.97 -34.95 -14.77
CA GLY A 25 0.61 -35.15 -14.23
C GLY A 25 0.49 -35.39 -12.71
N THR A 26 1.60 -35.51 -11.98
CA THR A 26 1.66 -35.58 -10.51
C THR A 26 1.69 -34.22 -9.81
N ALA A 27 2.13 -33.13 -10.47
CA ALA A 27 2.11 -31.79 -9.88
C ALA A 27 0.71 -31.14 -9.86
N ASP A 28 -0.19 -31.61 -10.72
CA ASP A 28 -1.55 -31.09 -10.81
C ASP A 28 -2.57 -31.89 -9.98
N ALA A 29 -2.20 -33.06 -9.47
CA ALA A 29 -3.09 -33.94 -8.71
C ALA A 29 -3.75 -33.28 -7.48
N PRO A 30 -3.02 -32.49 -6.63
CA PRO A 30 -3.65 -31.80 -5.51
C PRO A 30 -4.73 -30.80 -5.92
N TYR A 31 -4.58 -30.16 -7.10
CA TYR A 31 -5.55 -29.21 -7.62
C TYR A 31 -6.77 -29.90 -8.24
N LYS A 32 -6.58 -31.08 -8.85
CA LYS A 32 -7.68 -31.90 -9.37
C LYS A 32 -8.62 -32.33 -8.24
N ASP A 33 -8.08 -32.78 -7.12
CA ASP A 33 -8.91 -33.21 -5.98
C ASP A 33 -9.67 -32.05 -5.34
N MET A 34 -9.07 -30.85 -5.32
CA MET A 34 -9.73 -29.62 -4.89
C MET A 34 -10.92 -29.26 -5.80
N LEU A 35 -10.79 -29.36 -7.12
CA LEU A 35 -11.87 -29.02 -8.06
C LEU A 35 -13.07 -29.98 -8.01
N LYS A 36 -12.91 -31.17 -7.44
CA LYS A 36 -14.01 -32.13 -7.19
C LYS A 36 -14.83 -31.78 -5.96
N LYS A 37 -14.34 -30.90 -5.09
CA LYS A 37 -15.04 -30.53 -3.86
C LYS A 37 -16.29 -29.71 -4.17
N PRO A 38 -17.36 -29.86 -3.37
CA PRO A 38 -18.53 -29.02 -3.53
C PRO A 38 -18.18 -27.56 -3.28
N LEU A 39 -18.81 -26.66 -4.06
CA LEU A 39 -18.73 -25.22 -3.88
C LEU A 39 -19.35 -24.81 -2.53
N LEU A 40 -18.74 -23.83 -1.85
CA LEU A 40 -19.37 -23.19 -0.69
C LEU A 40 -20.47 -22.25 -1.19
N ALA A 41 -21.73 -22.56 -0.88
CA ALA A 41 -22.89 -21.87 -1.43
C ALA A 41 -22.83 -20.34 -1.25
N ASP A 42 -22.50 -19.87 -0.05
CA ASP A 42 -22.46 -18.44 0.28
C ASP A 42 -21.28 -17.68 -0.35
N SER A 43 -20.35 -18.39 -0.99
CA SER A 43 -19.22 -17.79 -1.71
C SER A 43 -19.47 -17.56 -3.20
N ILE A 44 -20.56 -18.12 -3.75
CA ILE A 44 -20.79 -18.16 -5.19
C ILE A 44 -21.22 -16.79 -5.69
N MET A 45 -20.41 -16.24 -6.59
CA MET A 45 -20.63 -14.94 -7.20
C MET A 45 -20.35 -15.01 -8.69
N ARG A 46 -21.21 -14.41 -9.51
CA ARG A 46 -21.05 -14.38 -10.96
C ARG A 46 -20.60 -13.00 -11.45
N ASP A 47 -19.72 -13.00 -12.44
CA ASP A 47 -19.38 -11.82 -13.24
C ASP A 47 -19.29 -12.21 -14.72
N GLY A 48 -20.25 -11.73 -15.53
CA GLY A 48 -20.40 -12.21 -16.90
C GLY A 48 -20.59 -13.73 -16.95
N ASP A 49 -19.65 -14.44 -17.57
CA ASP A 49 -19.65 -15.89 -17.66
C ASP A 49 -18.78 -16.59 -16.63
N ASP A 50 -18.11 -15.85 -15.74
CA ASP A 50 -17.26 -16.44 -14.72
C ASP A 50 -17.98 -16.55 -13.38
N LEU A 51 -17.80 -17.67 -12.70
CA LEU A 51 -18.10 -17.84 -11.28
C LEU A 51 -16.84 -17.73 -10.46
N SER A 52 -16.90 -16.92 -9.41
CA SER A 52 -15.94 -16.89 -8.32
C SER A 52 -16.55 -17.61 -7.12
N TYR A 53 -15.80 -18.52 -6.50
CA TYR A 53 -16.29 -19.35 -5.39
C TYR A 53 -15.14 -19.92 -4.55
N GLN A 54 -15.47 -20.32 -3.33
CA GLN A 54 -14.60 -21.02 -2.41
C GLN A 54 -14.93 -22.52 -2.35
N VAL A 55 -13.93 -23.34 -2.04
CA VAL A 55 -14.07 -24.76 -1.69
C VAL A 55 -13.27 -25.07 -0.44
N HIS A 56 -13.75 -26.02 0.37
CA HIS A 56 -12.94 -26.59 1.45
C HIS A 56 -11.86 -27.51 0.89
N VAL A 57 -10.64 -27.34 1.39
CA VAL A 57 -9.48 -28.14 0.99
C VAL A 57 -9.00 -28.95 2.20
N THR A 58 -8.60 -30.20 1.95
CA THR A 58 -7.92 -31.04 2.92
C THR A 58 -6.80 -31.76 2.20
N LEU A 59 -5.61 -31.16 2.14
CA LEU A 59 -4.42 -31.84 1.65
C LEU A 59 -3.91 -32.76 2.76
N THR A 60 -3.95 -34.07 2.56
CA THR A 60 -3.53 -35.05 3.57
C THR A 60 -2.02 -34.99 3.83
N ASN A 61 -1.65 -35.10 5.11
CA ASN A 61 -0.31 -35.36 5.68
C ASN A 61 0.67 -34.17 5.86
N ASN A 62 0.30 -33.10 6.58
CA ASN A 62 1.16 -32.42 7.58
C ASN A 62 0.46 -31.15 8.13
N VAL A 63 0.73 -30.82 9.40
CA VAL A 63 0.09 -29.73 10.16
C VAL A 63 0.52 -28.34 9.63
N SER A 64 -0.07 -27.90 8.50
CA SER A 64 -0.19 -26.53 7.96
C SER A 64 -0.93 -26.58 6.62
N VAL A 65 -2.10 -27.22 6.60
CA VAL A 65 -2.88 -27.46 5.37
C VAL A 65 -3.74 -26.24 5.05
N PRO A 66 -3.83 -25.77 3.79
CA PRO A 66 -4.86 -24.82 3.41
C PRO A 66 -6.27 -25.40 3.58
N ASP A 67 -7.15 -24.71 4.31
CA ASP A 67 -8.53 -25.13 4.58
C ASP A 67 -9.51 -24.62 3.52
N ILE A 68 -9.15 -23.54 2.82
CA ILE A 68 -10.00 -22.89 1.81
C ILE A 68 -9.16 -22.53 0.58
N ALA A 69 -9.72 -22.77 -0.59
CA ALA A 69 -9.22 -22.25 -1.85
C ALA A 69 -10.26 -21.36 -2.54
N GLN A 70 -9.83 -20.21 -3.02
CA GLN A 70 -10.63 -19.32 -3.85
C GLN A 70 -10.31 -19.54 -5.32
N LEU A 71 -11.36 -19.84 -6.09
CA LEU A 71 -11.28 -20.07 -7.53
C LEU A 71 -12.14 -19.07 -8.29
N GLN A 72 -11.78 -18.90 -9.57
CA GLN A 72 -12.62 -18.28 -10.60
C GLN A 72 -12.62 -19.19 -11.82
N ALA A 73 -13.78 -19.51 -12.38
CA ALA A 73 -13.88 -20.35 -13.57
C ALA A 73 -15.07 -19.97 -14.45
N SER A 74 -14.92 -20.18 -15.75
CA SER A 74 -15.95 -19.84 -16.73
C SER A 74 -17.01 -20.92 -16.84
N CYS A 75 -18.28 -20.51 -16.86
CA CYS A 75 -19.43 -21.36 -17.17
C CYS A 75 -19.57 -21.66 -18.66
N ALA A 76 -18.94 -20.86 -19.53
CA ALA A 76 -19.08 -20.96 -20.98
C ALA A 76 -17.87 -21.62 -21.66
N THR A 77 -16.68 -21.46 -21.09
CA THR A 77 -15.43 -21.96 -21.68
C THR A 77 -14.60 -22.75 -20.67
N PRO A 78 -13.77 -23.71 -21.10
CA PRO A 78 -12.92 -24.50 -20.21
C PRO A 78 -11.70 -23.67 -19.74
N SER A 79 -11.97 -22.64 -18.94
CA SER A 79 -10.94 -21.79 -18.32
C SER A 79 -11.22 -21.53 -16.85
N GLY A 80 -10.16 -21.40 -16.06
CA GLY A 80 -10.26 -20.97 -14.67
C GLY A 80 -8.90 -20.78 -14.03
N SER A 81 -8.92 -20.21 -12.84
CA SER A 81 -7.73 -19.81 -12.09
C SER A 81 -7.92 -20.07 -10.61
N LEU A 82 -6.84 -20.51 -9.96
CA LEU A 82 -6.72 -20.54 -8.51
C LEU A 82 -6.15 -19.20 -8.06
N LEU A 83 -6.95 -18.43 -7.30
CA LEU A 83 -6.60 -17.07 -6.90
C LEU A 83 -5.72 -17.09 -5.65
N TYR A 84 -6.19 -17.73 -4.58
CA TYR A 84 -5.43 -17.93 -3.36
C TYR A 84 -5.88 -19.19 -2.63
N MET A 85 -5.02 -19.64 -1.70
CA MET A 85 -5.34 -20.65 -0.70
C MET A 85 -5.02 -20.08 0.68
N GLU A 86 -5.82 -20.43 1.69
CA GLU A 86 -5.60 -20.02 3.08
C GLU A 86 -5.42 -21.23 3.98
N ALA A 87 -4.37 -21.22 4.80
CA ALA A 87 -4.14 -22.23 5.84
C ALA A 87 -4.35 -21.64 7.24
N PRO A 88 -5.07 -22.35 8.16
CA PRO A 88 -5.12 -22.03 9.58
C PRO A 88 -3.79 -22.43 10.25
N GLY A 89 -2.66 -21.91 9.75
CA GLY A 89 -1.41 -21.96 10.50
C GLY A 89 -1.46 -21.00 11.69
N THR A 90 -0.47 -21.10 12.58
CA THR A 90 -0.23 -20.08 13.61
C THR A 90 -0.27 -18.70 12.95
N PRO A 91 -1.09 -17.76 13.47
CA PRO A 91 -1.16 -16.43 12.90
C PRO A 91 0.24 -15.83 12.79
N GLY A 92 0.52 -15.17 11.67
CA GLY A 92 1.76 -14.43 11.47
C GLY A 92 1.97 -13.36 12.55
N PRO A 93 3.11 -12.66 12.58
CA PRO A 93 3.35 -11.54 13.48
C PRO A 93 2.30 -10.40 13.40
N ASP A 94 1.49 -10.41 12.35
CA ASP A 94 0.34 -9.52 12.06
C ASP A 94 -1.02 -10.12 12.49
N GLY A 95 -1.03 -11.28 13.14
CA GLY A 95 -2.25 -11.95 13.60
C GLY A 95 -3.07 -12.60 12.49
N GLN A 96 -2.49 -12.84 11.29
CA GLN A 96 -3.23 -13.37 10.14
C GLN A 96 -2.91 -14.84 9.83
N PRO A 97 -3.90 -15.63 9.34
CA PRO A 97 -3.63 -16.94 8.74
C PRO A 97 -2.60 -16.83 7.62
N THR A 98 -1.80 -17.88 7.42
CA THR A 98 -0.84 -17.89 6.30
C THR A 98 -1.61 -18.08 5.00
N ARG A 99 -1.79 -16.98 4.27
CA ARG A 99 -2.37 -16.99 2.92
C ARG A 99 -1.28 -17.18 1.88
N ILE A 100 -1.51 -18.11 0.97
CA ILE A 100 -0.67 -18.34 -0.20
C ILE A 100 -1.43 -17.80 -1.41
N THR A 101 -1.06 -16.60 -1.85
CA THR A 101 -1.52 -16.07 -3.14
C THR A 101 -0.88 -16.89 -4.24
N VAL A 102 -1.71 -17.50 -5.09
CA VAL A 102 -1.23 -18.37 -6.17
C VAL A 102 -1.35 -17.66 -7.51
N MET A 103 -2.49 -17.00 -7.77
CA MET A 103 -2.84 -16.34 -9.05
C MET A 103 -2.38 -17.15 -10.27
N ARG A 104 -2.75 -18.43 -10.30
CA ARG A 104 -2.35 -19.38 -11.34
C ARG A 104 -3.55 -19.74 -12.20
N ASN A 105 -3.38 -19.60 -13.52
CA ASN A 105 -4.31 -20.19 -14.47
C ASN A 105 -4.17 -21.71 -14.43
N LEU A 106 -5.30 -22.39 -14.34
CA LEU A 106 -5.37 -23.85 -14.30
C LEU A 106 -5.25 -24.39 -15.74
N THR A 107 -4.60 -25.54 -15.88
CA THR A 107 -4.47 -26.16 -17.22
C THR A 107 -5.82 -26.72 -17.68
N PRO A 108 -6.02 -26.90 -19.00
CA PRO A 108 -7.24 -27.50 -19.53
C PRO A 108 -7.54 -28.88 -18.93
N GLU A 109 -6.52 -29.71 -18.65
CA GLU A 109 -6.71 -31.03 -18.04
C GLU A 109 -7.25 -30.96 -16.61
N VAL A 110 -6.91 -29.89 -15.88
CA VAL A 110 -7.40 -29.65 -14.52
C VAL A 110 -8.81 -29.09 -14.56
N ILE A 111 -9.10 -28.17 -15.49
CA ILE A 111 -10.45 -27.61 -15.69
C ILE A 111 -11.47 -28.67 -16.15
N GLY A 112 -11.05 -29.69 -16.90
CA GLY A 112 -11.93 -30.79 -17.29
C GLY A 112 -12.60 -31.52 -16.12
N GLU A 113 -11.96 -31.54 -14.94
CA GLU A 113 -12.54 -32.10 -13.71
C GLU A 113 -13.66 -31.20 -13.15
N LEU A 114 -13.51 -29.88 -13.25
CA LEU A 114 -14.52 -28.92 -12.79
C LEU A 114 -15.81 -29.02 -13.59
N GLN A 115 -15.72 -29.29 -14.89
CA GLN A 115 -16.89 -29.48 -15.75
C GLN A 115 -17.74 -30.70 -15.37
N GLN A 116 -17.14 -31.67 -14.65
CA GLN A 116 -17.84 -32.85 -14.13
C GLN A 116 -18.38 -32.63 -12.71
N ASN A 117 -18.05 -31.51 -12.06
CA ASN A 117 -18.51 -31.20 -10.72
C ASN A 117 -19.97 -30.72 -10.77
N ALA A 118 -20.88 -31.55 -10.25
CA ALA A 118 -22.32 -31.27 -10.23
C ALA A 118 -22.63 -29.91 -9.57
N SER A 119 -21.97 -29.57 -8.45
CA SER A 119 -22.20 -28.29 -7.77
C SER A 119 -21.77 -27.08 -8.60
N PHE A 120 -20.70 -27.21 -9.40
CA PHE A 120 -20.28 -26.15 -10.32
C PHE A 120 -21.26 -25.99 -11.48
N THR A 121 -21.66 -27.10 -12.12
CA THR A 121 -22.63 -27.06 -13.22
C THR A 121 -23.99 -26.51 -12.79
N GLU A 122 -24.43 -26.87 -11.58
CA GLU A 122 -25.66 -26.34 -10.99
C GLU A 122 -25.54 -24.85 -10.68
N ALA A 123 -24.42 -24.41 -10.09
CA ALA A 123 -24.16 -23.00 -9.83
C ALA A 123 -24.16 -22.18 -11.13
N CYS A 124 -23.55 -22.67 -12.20
CA CYS A 124 -23.56 -22.01 -13.50
C CYS A 124 -24.97 -21.83 -14.09
N ALA A 125 -25.85 -22.81 -13.85
CA ALA A 125 -27.24 -22.77 -14.30
C ALA A 125 -28.14 -21.88 -13.43
N ARG A 126 -27.88 -21.84 -12.11
CA ARG A 126 -28.77 -21.19 -11.13
C ARG A 126 -28.36 -19.77 -10.76
N THR A 127 -27.08 -19.42 -10.88
CA THR A 127 -26.60 -18.07 -10.54
C THR A 127 -26.76 -17.16 -11.76
N PRO A 128 -27.67 -16.17 -11.73
CA PRO A 128 -27.90 -15.28 -12.86
C PRO A 128 -26.70 -14.36 -13.08
N ARG A 129 -26.59 -13.78 -14.29
CA ARG A 129 -25.64 -12.70 -14.53
C ARG A 129 -26.02 -11.50 -13.67
N PRO A 130 -25.04 -10.80 -13.06
CA PRO A 130 -25.33 -9.74 -12.11
C PRO A 130 -26.02 -8.55 -12.81
N ASP A 131 -26.98 -7.94 -12.10
CA ASP A 131 -27.68 -6.73 -12.48
C ASP A 131 -27.42 -5.66 -11.41
N TRP A 132 -26.21 -5.09 -11.44
CA TRP A 132 -25.77 -4.11 -10.45
C TRP A 132 -26.53 -2.78 -10.61
N ARG A 133 -27.21 -2.38 -9.54
CA ARG A 133 -27.95 -1.12 -9.44
C ARG A 133 -27.32 -0.17 -8.44
N LEU A 134 -27.26 1.11 -8.81
CA LEU A 134 -26.74 2.18 -7.99
C LEU A 134 -27.79 2.62 -6.96
N VAL A 135 -27.51 2.38 -5.68
CA VAL A 135 -28.35 2.83 -4.56
C VAL A 135 -28.06 4.30 -4.23
N SER A 136 -26.78 4.64 -4.05
CA SER A 136 -26.35 6.01 -3.76
C SER A 136 -24.86 6.19 -4.04
N THR A 137 -24.41 7.44 -4.00
CA THR A 137 -22.99 7.82 -4.01
C THR A 137 -22.71 8.65 -2.77
N THR A 138 -21.64 8.33 -2.05
CA THR A 138 -21.22 9.06 -0.84
C THR A 138 -20.42 10.32 -1.21
N ASP A 139 -20.15 11.18 -0.22
CA ASP A 139 -19.28 12.35 -0.39
C ASP A 139 -17.85 11.97 -0.82
N THR A 140 -17.38 10.79 -0.41
CA THR A 140 -16.09 10.23 -0.82
C THR A 140 -16.11 9.62 -2.22
N GLN A 141 -17.20 9.76 -2.98
CA GLN A 141 -17.39 9.19 -4.32
C GLN A 141 -17.41 7.65 -4.34
N ARG A 142 -17.61 7.01 -3.19
CA ARG A 142 -17.93 5.59 -3.10
C ARG A 142 -19.35 5.38 -3.60
N GLN A 143 -19.55 4.39 -4.45
CA GLN A 143 -20.88 4.00 -4.92
C GLN A 143 -21.36 2.78 -4.15
N LEU A 144 -22.60 2.84 -3.69
CA LEU A 144 -23.27 1.72 -3.02
C LEU A 144 -24.11 0.98 -4.06
N LEU A 145 -23.83 -0.29 -4.27
CA LEU A 145 -24.45 -1.10 -5.31
C LEU A 145 -25.22 -2.29 -4.72
N ILE A 146 -26.28 -2.70 -5.39
CA ILE A 146 -27.05 -3.90 -5.09
C ILE A 146 -27.19 -4.74 -6.36
N ASP A 147 -26.92 -6.03 -6.29
CA ASP A 147 -27.16 -6.93 -7.42
C ASP A 147 -28.63 -7.35 -7.41
N HIS A 148 -29.43 -6.68 -8.24
CA HIS A 148 -30.85 -6.95 -8.33
C HIS A 148 -31.14 -8.39 -8.80
N ALA A 149 -30.28 -8.97 -9.65
CA ALA A 149 -30.47 -10.35 -10.12
C ALA A 149 -30.20 -11.38 -9.03
N SER A 150 -29.40 -11.04 -8.01
CA SER A 150 -29.13 -11.93 -6.88
C SER A 150 -30.25 -11.99 -5.83
N LEU A 151 -31.21 -11.06 -5.87
CA LEU A 151 -32.28 -10.97 -4.88
C LEU A 151 -33.16 -12.23 -4.90
N LYS A 152 -33.13 -12.97 -3.81
CA LYS A 152 -33.90 -14.20 -3.65
C LYS A 152 -34.68 -14.20 -2.35
N LYS A 153 -35.98 -14.46 -2.43
CA LYS A 153 -36.81 -14.66 -1.24
C LYS A 153 -36.60 -16.07 -0.69
N VAL A 154 -36.24 -16.17 0.58
CA VAL A 154 -36.04 -17.42 1.32
C VAL A 154 -36.90 -17.36 2.58
N GLY A 155 -38.10 -17.94 2.51
CA GLY A 155 -39.11 -17.78 3.55
C GLY A 155 -39.55 -16.31 3.69
N GLU A 156 -39.41 -15.75 4.89
CA GLU A 156 -39.68 -14.33 5.18
C GLU A 156 -38.48 -13.41 4.96
N LYS A 157 -37.33 -13.98 4.60
CA LYS A 157 -36.08 -13.26 4.44
C LYS A 157 -35.71 -13.10 2.97
N VAL A 158 -34.76 -12.21 2.71
CA VAL A 158 -34.21 -11.94 1.38
C VAL A 158 -32.71 -12.17 1.42
N GLU A 159 -32.19 -12.99 0.53
CA GLU A 159 -30.75 -13.14 0.27
C GLU A 159 -30.34 -12.28 -0.91
N LEU A 160 -29.17 -11.64 -0.83
CA LEU A 160 -28.64 -10.80 -1.91
C LEU A 160 -27.14 -10.51 -1.78
N TRP A 161 -26.55 -10.07 -2.89
CA TRP A 161 -25.26 -9.41 -2.93
C TRP A 161 -25.40 -7.89 -2.95
N GLY A 162 -24.69 -7.22 -2.03
CA GLY A 162 -24.42 -5.78 -2.06
C GLY A 162 -22.95 -5.49 -2.33
N ALA A 163 -22.61 -4.26 -2.71
CA ALA A 163 -21.22 -3.87 -2.91
C ALA A 163 -20.91 -2.41 -2.56
N TYR A 164 -19.68 -2.19 -2.13
CA TYR A 164 -19.02 -0.89 -2.08
C TYR A 164 -18.06 -0.78 -3.24
N ASP A 165 -18.36 0.12 -4.18
CA ASP A 165 -17.49 0.41 -5.30
C ASP A 165 -16.66 1.66 -5.02
N GLU A 166 -15.36 1.48 -4.77
CA GLU A 166 -14.45 2.56 -4.38
C GLU A 166 -14.06 3.40 -5.61
N PRO A 167 -13.88 4.73 -5.48
CA PRO A 167 -13.46 5.58 -6.59
C PRO A 167 -12.00 5.33 -7.03
N LEU A 168 -11.20 4.72 -6.15
CA LEU A 168 -9.77 4.47 -6.35
C LEU A 168 -9.45 3.00 -6.05
N ILE A 169 -8.33 2.52 -6.57
CA ILE A 169 -7.73 1.25 -6.14
C ILE A 169 -7.04 1.51 -4.81
N LEU A 170 -7.59 0.92 -3.75
CA LEU A 170 -7.09 0.98 -2.38
C LEU A 170 -6.21 -0.24 -2.10
N THR A 171 -5.45 -0.20 -1.02
CA THR A 171 -4.68 -1.36 -0.53
C THR A 171 -5.17 -1.71 0.87
N ASN A 172 -5.55 -2.97 1.08
CA ASN A 172 -5.86 -3.43 2.42
C ASN A 172 -4.58 -3.52 3.24
N LYS A 173 -4.46 -2.70 4.29
CA LYS A 173 -3.24 -2.58 5.11
C LYS A 173 -2.87 -3.89 5.82
N LEU A 174 -3.85 -4.72 6.16
CA LEU A 174 -3.62 -5.98 6.86
C LEU A 174 -3.23 -7.09 5.88
N LYS A 175 -4.04 -7.28 4.84
CA LYS A 175 -3.86 -8.35 3.85
C LYS A 175 -2.77 -8.04 2.82
N LYS A 176 -2.31 -6.78 2.73
CA LYS A 176 -1.33 -6.29 1.75
C LYS A 176 -1.76 -6.68 0.33
N MET A 177 -3.00 -6.33 -0.03
CA MET A 177 -3.59 -6.64 -1.33
C MET A 177 -4.39 -5.44 -1.86
N PRO A 178 -4.30 -5.14 -3.17
CA PRO A 178 -5.10 -4.09 -3.77
C PRO A 178 -6.57 -4.52 -3.87
N TYR A 179 -7.49 -3.58 -3.73
CA TYR A 179 -8.91 -3.80 -4.00
C TYR A 179 -9.54 -2.50 -4.49
N ALA A 180 -10.65 -2.63 -5.21
CA ALA A 180 -11.42 -1.51 -5.73
C ALA A 180 -12.92 -1.67 -5.45
N GLN A 181 -13.34 -2.85 -5.01
CA GLN A 181 -14.70 -3.11 -4.62
C GLN A 181 -14.72 -4.10 -3.46
N THR A 182 -15.70 -3.99 -2.58
CA THR A 182 -16.03 -4.99 -1.57
C THR A 182 -17.45 -5.45 -1.82
N ARG A 183 -17.68 -6.76 -1.93
CA ARG A 183 -19.01 -7.38 -2.10
C ARG A 183 -19.36 -8.16 -0.85
N MET A 184 -20.61 -8.02 -0.41
CA MET A 184 -21.14 -8.66 0.79
C MET A 184 -22.36 -9.49 0.40
N HIS A 185 -22.38 -10.74 0.83
CA HIS A 185 -23.57 -11.60 0.73
C HIS A 185 -24.32 -11.50 2.06
N TRP A 186 -25.60 -11.12 1.99
CA TRP A 186 -26.44 -10.94 3.15
C TRP A 186 -27.70 -11.79 3.06
N GLU A 187 -28.16 -12.22 4.22
CA GLU A 187 -29.56 -12.52 4.44
C GLU A 187 -30.19 -11.42 5.28
N VAL A 188 -31.33 -10.91 4.83
CA VAL A 188 -31.98 -9.71 5.34
C VAL A 188 -33.43 -10.01 5.71
N SER A 189 -33.81 -9.66 6.94
CA SER A 189 -35.17 -9.72 7.45
C SER A 189 -35.76 -8.31 7.52
N CYS A 190 -36.55 -7.95 6.51
CA CYS A 190 -37.07 -6.58 6.37
C CYS A 190 -38.13 -6.23 7.42
N SER A 191 -38.95 -7.20 7.83
CA SER A 191 -39.97 -7.02 8.88
C SER A 191 -39.34 -6.82 10.26
N HIS A 192 -38.27 -7.56 10.55
CA HIS A 192 -37.56 -7.50 11.83
C HIS A 192 -36.41 -6.48 11.84
N GLN A 193 -36.08 -5.88 10.68
CA GLN A 193 -34.93 -4.99 10.48
C GLN A 193 -33.62 -5.60 11.01
N THR A 194 -33.42 -6.89 10.74
CA THR A 194 -32.19 -7.62 11.08
C THR A 194 -31.53 -8.16 9.82
N TYR A 195 -30.22 -8.34 9.87
CA TYR A 195 -29.44 -8.93 8.80
C TYR A 195 -28.34 -9.82 9.37
N ARG A 196 -27.85 -10.76 8.57
CA ARG A 196 -26.62 -11.51 8.85
C ARG A 196 -25.73 -11.51 7.61
N THR A 197 -24.43 -11.30 7.84
CA THR A 197 -23.41 -11.41 6.79
C THR A 197 -23.03 -12.87 6.61
N LEU A 198 -23.20 -13.35 5.38
CA LEU A 198 -22.89 -14.72 4.98
C LEU A 198 -21.49 -14.79 4.37
N ALA A 199 -21.08 -13.77 3.61
CA ALA A 199 -19.74 -13.68 3.06
C ALA A 199 -19.34 -12.22 2.79
N THR A 200 -18.03 -11.98 2.69
CA THR A 200 -17.49 -10.68 2.27
C THR A 200 -16.22 -10.89 1.48
N PHE A 201 -16.16 -10.33 0.28
CA PHE A 201 -15.01 -10.42 -0.62
C PHE A 201 -14.59 -9.04 -1.11
N SER A 202 -13.29 -8.81 -1.16
CA SER A 202 -12.70 -7.66 -1.84
C SER A 202 -12.15 -8.06 -3.20
N LEU A 203 -12.34 -7.20 -4.19
CA LEU A 203 -12.09 -7.49 -5.60
C LEU A 203 -11.21 -6.41 -6.23
N THR A 204 -10.42 -6.81 -7.22
CA THR A 204 -9.74 -5.89 -8.14
C THR A 204 -10.75 -5.12 -9.02
N PRO A 205 -10.32 -4.08 -9.76
CA PRO A 205 -11.18 -3.42 -10.76
C PRO A 205 -11.72 -4.32 -11.87
N LYS A 206 -11.14 -5.52 -12.05
CA LYS A 206 -11.56 -6.52 -13.02
C LYS A 206 -12.42 -7.62 -12.38
N ASN A 207 -13.01 -7.36 -11.22
CA ASN A 207 -13.86 -8.29 -10.47
C ASN A 207 -13.19 -9.63 -10.09
N THR A 208 -11.86 -9.70 -10.09
CA THR A 208 -11.14 -10.84 -9.52
C THR A 208 -11.04 -10.68 -8.00
N VAL A 209 -11.46 -11.69 -7.25
CA VAL A 209 -11.36 -11.68 -5.78
C VAL A 209 -9.90 -11.67 -5.33
N THR A 210 -9.55 -10.72 -4.46
CA THR A 210 -8.21 -10.60 -3.88
C THR A 210 -8.14 -11.15 -2.48
N PHE A 211 -9.19 -11.01 -1.67
CA PHE A 211 -9.33 -11.54 -0.30
C PHE A 211 -10.76 -11.48 0.22
N GLY A 212 -11.00 -12.08 1.38
CA GLY A 212 -12.33 -12.22 1.98
C GLY A 212 -12.77 -13.67 2.05
N ASP A 213 -13.85 -13.95 2.78
CA ASP A 213 -14.24 -15.31 3.17
C ASP A 213 -15.74 -15.43 3.43
N VAL A 214 -16.22 -16.67 3.49
CA VAL A 214 -17.53 -17.03 4.04
C VAL A 214 -17.49 -16.98 5.58
N VAL A 215 -18.55 -16.44 6.19
CA VAL A 215 -18.69 -16.37 7.64
C VAL A 215 -19.13 -17.73 8.16
N ALA A 216 -18.27 -18.39 8.95
CA ALA A 216 -18.52 -19.75 9.45
C ALA A 216 -19.76 -19.85 10.36
N VAL A 217 -20.02 -18.83 11.18
CA VAL A 217 -21.20 -18.76 12.05
C VAL A 217 -21.82 -17.37 11.91
N PRO A 218 -22.72 -17.16 10.93
CA PRO A 218 -23.41 -15.89 10.74
C PRO A 218 -24.30 -15.57 11.95
N VAL A 219 -24.24 -14.32 12.42
CA VAL A 219 -25.02 -13.85 13.57
C VAL A 219 -25.96 -12.73 13.11
N ASP A 220 -27.21 -12.79 13.57
CA ASP A 220 -28.20 -11.75 13.32
C ASP A 220 -27.80 -10.44 14.03
N GLN A 221 -27.84 -9.34 13.30
CA GLN A 221 -27.59 -8.00 13.79
C GLN A 221 -28.74 -7.07 13.40
N PRO A 222 -29.13 -6.10 14.24
CA PRO A 222 -30.08 -5.08 13.84
C PRO A 222 -29.46 -4.15 12.79
N PHE A 223 -30.27 -3.60 11.89
CA PHE A 223 -29.79 -2.63 10.88
C PHE A 223 -29.07 -1.45 11.54
N SER A 224 -29.55 -0.98 12.69
CA SER A 224 -28.95 0.15 13.43
C SER A 224 -27.52 -0.08 13.91
N ALA A 225 -27.07 -1.35 14.01
CA ALA A 225 -25.69 -1.68 14.37
C ALA A 225 -24.72 -1.62 13.18
N ALA A 226 -25.23 -1.58 11.95
CA ALA A 226 -24.41 -1.49 10.75
C ALA A 226 -23.90 -0.06 10.52
N GLU A 227 -22.79 0.09 9.79
CA GLU A 227 -22.33 1.41 9.34
C GLU A 227 -23.32 2.06 8.34
N ALA A 228 -23.26 3.38 8.18
CA ALA A 228 -24.23 4.14 7.40
C ALA A 228 -24.39 3.62 5.95
N ASP A 229 -23.28 3.25 5.30
CA ASP A 229 -23.27 2.70 3.94
C ASP A 229 -23.98 1.34 3.88
N THR A 230 -23.69 0.43 4.82
CA THR A 230 -24.39 -0.86 4.93
C THR A 230 -25.88 -0.63 5.19
N GLN A 231 -26.24 0.27 6.10
CA GLN A 231 -27.63 0.57 6.40
C GLN A 231 -28.40 1.03 5.16
N ALA A 232 -27.79 1.85 4.30
CA ALA A 232 -28.41 2.30 3.06
C ALA A 232 -28.68 1.12 2.11
N LEU A 233 -27.72 0.20 1.97
CA LEU A 233 -27.88 -1.01 1.16
C LEU A 233 -28.96 -1.96 1.72
N LEU A 234 -28.98 -2.19 3.04
CA LEU A 234 -29.99 -3.04 3.68
C LEU A 234 -31.40 -2.47 3.52
N LYS A 235 -31.56 -1.15 3.65
CA LYS A 235 -32.84 -0.47 3.39
C LYS A 235 -33.25 -0.59 1.93
N ALA A 236 -32.30 -0.45 0.99
CA ALA A 236 -32.56 -0.62 -0.43
C ALA A 236 -32.99 -2.06 -0.76
N ALA A 237 -32.36 -3.06 -0.15
CA ALA A 237 -32.74 -4.47 -0.31
C ALA A 237 -34.20 -4.75 0.09
N CYS A 238 -34.72 -4.01 1.07
CA CYS A 238 -36.11 -4.08 1.52
C CYS A 238 -37.09 -3.23 0.70
N SER A 239 -36.61 -2.46 -0.27
CA SER A 239 -37.46 -1.61 -1.12
C SER A 239 -38.05 -2.42 -2.29
N PRO A 240 -39.34 -2.24 -2.61
CA PRO A 240 -39.92 -2.82 -3.82
C PRO A 240 -39.43 -2.15 -5.11
N THR A 241 -38.75 -1.00 -5.03
CA THR A 241 -38.31 -0.21 -6.18
C THR A 241 -36.87 -0.51 -6.62
N THR A 242 -36.22 -1.54 -6.07
CA THR A 242 -34.82 -1.86 -6.39
C THR A 242 -34.57 -2.08 -7.89
N ALA A 243 -35.53 -2.65 -8.62
CA ALA A 243 -35.47 -2.82 -10.07
C ALA A 243 -35.44 -1.50 -10.86
N GLN A 244 -35.95 -0.41 -10.26
CA GLN A 244 -36.05 0.92 -10.87
C GLN A 244 -34.80 1.77 -10.65
N LEU A 245 -33.88 1.30 -9.80
CA LEU A 245 -32.62 1.99 -9.57
C LEU A 245 -31.78 2.07 -10.85
N PRO A 246 -30.97 3.13 -11.02
CA PRO A 246 -30.08 3.26 -12.16
C PRO A 246 -29.11 2.07 -12.27
N VAL A 247 -28.84 1.62 -13.49
CA VAL A 247 -27.81 0.61 -13.75
C VAL A 247 -26.45 1.19 -13.41
N ALA A 248 -25.64 0.44 -12.66
CA ALA A 248 -24.28 0.83 -12.32
C ALA A 248 -23.38 0.77 -13.55
N VAL A 249 -22.53 1.79 -13.74
CA VAL A 249 -21.58 1.87 -14.86
C VAL A 249 -20.17 1.60 -14.34
N ALA A 250 -19.46 0.71 -15.03
CA ALA A 250 -18.07 0.41 -14.71
C ALA A 250 -17.20 1.66 -14.80
N ARG A 251 -16.39 1.93 -13.76
CA ARG A 251 -15.50 3.08 -13.69
C ARG A 251 -14.05 2.67 -13.96
N THR A 252 -13.33 3.50 -14.70
CA THR A 252 -11.86 3.41 -14.74
C THR A 252 -11.31 4.01 -13.45
N LYS A 253 -10.52 3.23 -12.71
CA LYS A 253 -10.02 3.62 -11.38
C LYS A 253 -8.52 3.79 -11.40
N LEU A 254 -8.06 4.88 -10.82
CA LEU A 254 -6.64 5.11 -10.58
C LEU A 254 -6.26 4.55 -9.21
N GLN A 255 -4.98 4.30 -9.03
CA GLN A 255 -4.46 3.98 -7.71
C GLN A 255 -4.55 5.19 -6.78
N GLN A 256 -4.81 4.92 -5.49
CA GLN A 256 -4.72 5.94 -4.46
C GLN A 256 -3.29 6.50 -4.37
N THR A 257 -3.19 7.82 -4.54
CA THR A 257 -1.97 8.58 -4.27
C THR A 257 -2.16 9.42 -3.02
N LEU A 258 -1.21 9.36 -2.09
CA LEU A 258 -1.21 10.20 -0.91
C LEU A 258 -0.57 11.54 -1.22
N THR A 259 -1.18 12.62 -0.73
CA THR A 259 -0.62 13.97 -0.84
C THR A 259 -0.31 14.50 0.57
N PRO A 260 0.93 14.94 0.84
CA PRO A 260 1.29 15.51 2.14
C PRO A 260 0.54 16.83 2.36
N GLU A 261 0.26 17.17 3.62
CA GLU A 261 -0.23 18.50 3.94
C GLU A 261 0.86 19.55 3.65
N PRO A 262 0.49 20.81 3.33
CA PRO A 262 1.45 21.90 3.19
C PRO A 262 2.29 22.10 4.45
N VAL A 263 3.50 22.64 4.30
CA VAL A 263 4.38 22.98 5.44
C VAL A 263 3.65 23.95 6.38
N PRO A 264 3.47 23.62 7.67
CA PRO A 264 2.80 24.51 8.61
C PRO A 264 3.50 25.86 8.75
N ALA A 265 2.73 26.94 8.93
CA ALA A 265 3.28 28.28 9.11
C ALA A 265 4.24 28.38 10.30
N ALA A 266 3.99 27.64 11.39
CA ALA A 266 4.87 27.57 12.55
C ALA A 266 6.26 26.97 12.20
N VAL A 267 6.29 25.95 11.33
CA VAL A 267 7.53 25.32 10.85
C VAL A 267 8.31 26.31 9.99
N THR A 268 7.65 27.00 9.06
CA THR A 268 8.27 28.04 8.24
C THR A 268 8.83 29.18 9.12
N LYS A 269 8.08 29.62 10.14
CA LYS A 269 8.55 30.64 11.09
C LYS A 269 9.80 30.19 11.87
N ALA A 270 9.84 28.94 12.33
CA ALA A 270 10.99 28.39 13.02
C ALA A 270 12.25 28.36 12.13
N ILE A 271 12.09 28.03 10.85
CA ILE A 271 13.18 28.06 9.85
C ILE A 271 13.67 29.49 9.62
N THR A 272 12.76 30.44 9.39
CA THR A 272 13.12 31.85 9.15
C THR A 272 13.82 32.47 10.36
N ALA A 273 13.43 32.09 11.58
CA ALA A 273 14.04 32.59 12.81
C ALA A 273 15.53 32.22 12.97
N LEU A 274 16.03 31.22 12.24
CA LEU A 274 17.45 30.89 12.22
C LEU A 274 18.31 32.00 11.62
N GLY A 275 17.73 32.86 10.76
CA GLY A 275 18.45 33.96 10.12
C GLY A 275 19.65 33.50 9.28
N MET A 276 19.58 32.28 8.74
CA MET A 276 20.65 31.72 7.91
C MET A 276 20.86 32.56 6.64
N PRO A 277 22.11 32.76 6.20
CA PRO A 277 22.39 33.48 4.96
C PRO A 277 21.66 32.90 3.75
N ALA A 278 21.20 33.76 2.85
CA ALA A 278 20.69 33.33 1.55
C ALA A 278 21.81 32.69 0.72
N ALA A 279 21.47 31.74 -0.16
CA ALA A 279 22.43 31.19 -1.10
C ALA A 279 22.87 32.29 -2.08
N THR A 280 24.18 32.44 -2.27
CA THR A 280 24.79 33.39 -3.20
C THR A 280 25.01 32.78 -4.58
N LYS A 281 24.99 31.44 -4.68
CA LYS A 281 25.10 30.68 -5.92
C LYS A 281 23.89 29.77 -6.11
N PRO A 282 23.37 29.64 -7.34
CA PRO A 282 22.29 28.71 -7.61
C PRO A 282 22.80 27.26 -7.51
N LEU A 283 21.90 26.37 -7.13
CA LEU A 283 22.06 24.92 -7.23
C LEU A 283 20.74 24.37 -7.77
N ARG A 284 20.77 23.81 -8.98
CA ARG A 284 19.58 23.38 -9.74
C ARG A 284 19.58 21.87 -9.97
N HIS A 285 20.75 21.26 -10.06
CA HIS A 285 20.88 19.83 -10.32
C HIS A 285 22.07 19.23 -9.56
N LEU A 286 21.81 18.13 -8.86
CA LEU A 286 22.84 17.26 -8.31
C LEU A 286 22.67 15.86 -8.88
N MET A 287 23.80 15.21 -9.13
CA MET A 287 23.83 13.76 -9.34
C MET A 287 24.53 13.12 -8.15
N GLU A 288 23.75 12.46 -7.30
CA GLU A 288 24.23 11.76 -6.11
C GLU A 288 24.49 10.28 -6.46
N LYS A 289 25.65 9.75 -6.06
CA LYS A 289 25.92 8.30 -6.00
C LYS A 289 25.95 7.88 -4.55
N ARG A 290 25.01 7.04 -4.15
CA ARG A 290 24.97 6.44 -2.81
C ARG A 290 25.45 4.99 -2.87
N ASP A 291 26.56 4.71 -2.22
CA ASP A 291 27.07 3.35 -2.05
C ASP A 291 26.35 2.70 -0.86
N LEU A 292 25.73 1.54 -1.11
CA LEU A 292 24.88 0.79 -0.17
C LEU A 292 25.56 -0.51 0.32
N GLY A 293 26.89 -0.56 0.24
CA GLY A 293 27.71 -1.75 0.53
C GLY A 293 27.96 -2.61 -0.72
N SER A 294 27.00 -3.46 -1.09
CA SER A 294 27.13 -4.38 -2.24
C SER A 294 26.65 -3.79 -3.58
N SER A 295 26.03 -2.62 -3.56
CA SER A 295 25.50 -1.93 -4.74
C SER A 295 25.63 -0.42 -4.60
N SER A 296 25.37 0.32 -5.67
CA SER A 296 25.28 1.77 -5.64
C SER A 296 24.03 2.26 -6.36
N LEU A 297 23.39 3.29 -5.81
CA LEU A 297 22.23 3.94 -6.39
C LEU A 297 22.62 5.34 -6.90
N ARG A 298 22.29 5.61 -8.16
CA ARG A 298 22.38 6.98 -8.71
C ARG A 298 21.03 7.66 -8.55
N THR A 299 21.07 8.88 -8.05
CA THR A 299 19.88 9.73 -7.84
C THR A 299 20.12 11.08 -8.48
N ASP A 300 19.25 11.44 -9.41
CA ASP A 300 19.14 12.81 -9.90
C ASP A 300 18.30 13.63 -8.92
N VAL A 301 18.84 14.78 -8.50
CA VAL A 301 18.19 15.70 -7.59
C VAL A 301 17.99 17.01 -8.33
N PHE A 302 16.76 17.29 -8.73
CA PHE A 302 16.38 18.54 -9.37
C PHE A 302 15.85 19.47 -8.30
N ILE A 303 16.49 20.63 -8.15
CA ILE A 303 16.09 21.65 -7.19
C ILE A 303 15.31 22.69 -7.99
N GLU A 304 14.03 22.86 -7.65
CA GLU A 304 13.20 23.85 -8.32
C GLU A 304 13.80 25.24 -8.07
N PRO A 305 13.98 26.05 -9.12
CA PRO A 305 14.42 27.41 -8.91
C PRO A 305 13.28 28.19 -8.29
N ASP A 306 13.48 28.75 -7.09
CA ASP A 306 12.87 30.04 -6.83
C ASP A 306 13.47 30.84 -5.67
N ALA A 307 13.27 32.14 -5.82
CA ALA A 307 13.87 33.27 -5.12
C ALA A 307 13.93 33.15 -3.58
N GLY A 308 15.14 33.05 -3.03
CA GLY A 308 15.51 33.54 -1.70
C GLY A 308 14.84 32.91 -0.46
N ASN A 309 13.81 32.09 -0.61
CA ASN A 309 13.00 31.59 0.50
C ASN A 309 13.19 30.09 0.70
N THR A 310 13.81 29.74 1.83
CA THR A 310 13.66 28.45 2.49
C THR A 310 12.19 28.24 2.85
N PRO A 311 11.55 27.08 2.58
CA PRO A 311 12.13 25.77 2.20
C PRO A 311 12.40 25.51 0.70
N LEU A 312 13.28 24.55 0.38
CA LEU A 312 13.60 24.15 -1.01
C LEU A 312 12.66 23.05 -1.51
N LYS A 313 12.14 23.19 -2.73
CA LYS A 313 11.42 22.11 -3.43
C LYS A 313 12.37 21.32 -4.31
N ILE A 314 12.29 20.00 -4.19
CA ILE A 314 13.21 19.05 -4.80
C ILE A 314 12.42 17.91 -5.42
N ARG A 315 12.75 17.55 -6.66
CA ARG A 315 12.37 16.28 -7.27
C ARG A 315 13.56 15.34 -7.27
N ARG A 316 13.45 14.19 -6.61
CA ARG A 316 14.45 13.12 -6.64
C ARG A 316 14.00 12.04 -7.61
N ALA A 317 14.88 11.66 -8.54
CA ALA A 317 14.61 10.61 -9.51
C ALA A 317 15.72 9.55 -9.44
N THR A 318 15.33 8.30 -9.44
CA THR A 318 16.22 7.15 -9.60
C THR A 318 15.76 6.34 -10.81
N GLN A 319 16.51 5.30 -11.18
CA GLN A 319 16.07 4.36 -12.22
C GLN A 319 14.77 3.60 -11.86
N PHE A 320 14.32 3.67 -10.60
CA PHE A 320 13.22 2.87 -10.07
C PHE A 320 12.05 3.69 -9.51
N SER A 321 12.26 4.97 -9.23
CA SER A 321 11.28 5.79 -8.51
C SER A 321 11.49 7.28 -8.75
N SER A 322 10.43 8.06 -8.57
CA SER A 322 10.48 9.52 -8.51
C SER A 322 9.72 9.99 -7.27
N SER A 323 10.24 11.01 -6.60
CA SER A 323 9.61 11.63 -5.43
C SER A 323 9.72 13.15 -5.47
N ASN A 324 8.73 13.81 -4.89
CA ASN A 324 8.69 15.25 -4.69
C ASN A 324 8.82 15.55 -3.21
N ILE A 325 9.70 16.49 -2.86
CA ILE A 325 10.12 16.73 -1.49
C ILE A 325 10.26 18.24 -1.28
N THR A 326 9.65 18.77 -0.23
CA THR A 326 10.02 20.09 0.29
C THR A 326 11.01 19.88 1.44
N THR A 327 12.17 20.53 1.43
CA THR A 327 13.26 20.29 2.40
C THR A 327 13.71 21.56 3.10
N PHE A 328 14.20 21.40 4.33
CA PHE A 328 15.02 22.43 4.95
C PHE A 328 16.44 22.36 4.35
N ARG A 329 16.65 23.11 3.26
CA ARG A 329 17.96 23.25 2.58
C ARG A 329 18.63 21.90 2.25
N GLY A 330 17.88 20.85 1.95
CA GLY A 330 18.41 19.50 1.69
C GLY A 330 18.74 18.65 2.94
N LEU A 331 18.71 19.21 4.15
CA LEU A 331 19.09 18.50 5.38
C LEU A 331 18.05 17.43 5.77
N PHE A 332 16.78 17.79 5.72
CA PHE A 332 15.66 16.87 5.97
C PHE A 332 14.39 17.32 5.24
N SER A 333 13.49 16.36 5.02
CA SER A 333 12.19 16.59 4.42
C SER A 333 11.25 17.29 5.40
N LEU A 334 10.59 18.36 4.94
CA LEU A 334 9.43 18.98 5.56
C LEU A 334 8.14 18.40 5.02
N THR A 335 8.12 18.08 3.73
CA THR A 335 7.10 17.25 3.10
C THR A 335 7.76 16.25 2.17
N PHE A 336 7.14 15.09 2.02
CA PHE A 336 7.54 14.04 1.10
C PHE A 336 6.31 13.47 0.41
N GLN A 337 6.44 13.18 -0.87
CA GLN A 337 5.48 12.42 -1.65
C GLN A 337 6.24 11.52 -2.63
N GLY A 338 5.89 10.24 -2.69
CA GLY A 338 6.46 9.34 -3.67
C GLY A 338 5.66 8.06 -3.83
N ASP A 339 5.82 7.46 -5.00
CA ASP A 339 5.23 6.17 -5.34
C ASP A 339 6.34 5.16 -5.63
N PHE A 340 6.17 3.93 -5.17
CA PHE A 340 7.14 2.85 -5.37
C PHE A 340 6.45 1.49 -5.44
N ASP A 341 7.15 0.51 -6.00
CA ASP A 341 6.71 -0.89 -5.96
C ASP A 341 7.21 -1.56 -4.67
N LEU A 342 6.28 -2.16 -3.92
CA LEU A 342 6.55 -2.99 -2.76
C LEU A 342 5.96 -4.38 -3.00
N ARG A 343 6.83 -5.33 -3.36
CA ARG A 343 6.47 -6.74 -3.60
C ARG A 343 5.41 -6.92 -4.71
N GLY A 344 5.54 -6.19 -5.81
CA GLY A 344 4.61 -6.23 -6.95
C GLY A 344 3.34 -5.41 -6.74
N MET A 345 3.21 -4.73 -5.61
CA MET A 345 2.15 -3.75 -5.39
C MET A 345 2.72 -2.35 -5.54
N LYS A 346 2.05 -1.51 -6.31
CA LYS A 346 2.32 -0.09 -6.26
C LYS A 346 1.85 0.45 -4.89
N VAL A 347 2.62 1.31 -4.27
CA VAL A 347 2.36 1.91 -2.97
C VAL A 347 2.65 3.40 -3.05
N SER A 348 1.77 4.21 -2.47
CA SER A 348 2.00 5.64 -2.30
C SER A 348 2.38 5.94 -0.85
N ALA A 349 3.38 6.80 -0.67
CA ALA A 349 3.80 7.29 0.63
C ALA A 349 3.87 8.80 0.65
N ALA A 350 3.42 9.38 1.75
CA ALA A 350 3.50 10.81 1.99
C ALA A 350 3.90 11.07 3.44
N SER A 351 4.66 12.14 3.67
CA SER A 351 4.93 12.61 5.03
C SER A 351 4.95 14.13 5.11
N ASN A 352 4.63 14.66 6.29
CA ASN A 352 4.72 16.08 6.58
C ASN A 352 5.14 16.33 8.03
N VAL A 353 5.99 17.34 8.22
CA VAL A 353 6.42 17.81 9.54
C VAL A 353 5.29 18.62 10.18
N GLU A 354 4.87 18.21 11.37
CA GLU A 354 3.86 18.91 12.18
C GLU A 354 4.50 19.94 13.10
N GLN A 355 5.69 19.61 13.63
CA GLN A 355 6.39 20.43 14.61
C GLN A 355 7.89 20.43 14.33
N LEU A 356 8.52 21.60 14.47
CA LEU A 356 9.96 21.78 14.28
C LEU A 356 10.48 22.82 15.27
N SER A 357 11.59 22.50 15.93
CA SER A 357 12.37 23.44 16.73
C SER A 357 13.86 23.26 16.49
N PHE A 358 14.63 24.31 16.74
CA PHE A 358 16.07 24.35 16.55
C PHE A 358 16.78 24.85 17.80
N THR A 359 18.04 24.45 17.97
CA THR A 359 18.96 24.93 19.01
C THR A 359 20.34 25.20 18.42
N GLY A 360 21.12 26.07 19.05
CA GLY A 360 22.45 26.45 18.60
C GLY A 360 22.47 27.56 17.54
N ASP A 361 23.67 28.00 17.18
CA ASP A 361 23.89 29.10 16.23
C ASP A 361 23.93 28.60 14.78
N TRP A 362 22.74 28.38 14.21
CA TRP A 362 22.59 27.99 12.80
C TRP A 362 23.00 29.10 11.82
N LYS A 363 23.06 30.36 12.26
CA LYS A 363 23.40 31.49 11.40
C LYS A 363 24.88 31.51 11.07
N GLN A 364 25.73 31.35 12.08
CA GLN A 364 27.19 31.39 11.92
C GLN A 364 27.81 30.01 11.74
N MET A 365 27.24 28.99 12.41
CA MET A 365 27.81 27.64 12.45
C MET A 365 29.32 27.63 12.71
N PRO A 366 29.81 28.23 13.82
CA PRO A 366 31.25 28.26 14.08
C PRO A 366 31.78 26.85 14.35
N ILE A 367 33.06 26.62 14.02
CA ILE A 367 33.71 25.33 14.28
C ILE A 367 33.66 25.04 15.80
N GLY A 368 33.32 23.82 16.16
CA GLY A 368 33.09 23.36 17.53
C GLY A 368 31.66 23.60 18.06
N ALA A 369 30.82 24.38 17.36
CA ALA A 369 29.45 24.62 17.78
C ALA A 369 28.58 23.36 17.67
N THR A 370 27.66 23.24 18.63
CA THR A 370 26.61 22.23 18.61
C THR A 370 25.31 22.84 18.11
N LEU A 371 24.76 22.26 17.06
CA LEU A 371 23.49 22.62 16.43
C LEU A 371 22.50 21.49 16.66
N GLY A 372 21.26 21.81 17.01
CA GLY A 372 20.23 20.81 17.21
C GLY A 372 18.94 21.14 16.47
N PHE A 373 18.18 20.09 16.16
CA PHE A 373 16.78 20.24 15.76
C PHE A 373 15.96 19.07 16.28
N LYS A 374 14.70 19.36 16.60
CA LYS A 374 13.69 18.35 16.94
C LYS A 374 12.52 18.48 15.98
N LEU A 375 12.09 17.37 15.43
CA LEU A 375 10.90 17.33 14.59
C LEU A 375 9.95 16.22 14.98
N LYS A 376 8.68 16.45 14.68
CA LYS A 376 7.60 15.48 14.73
C LYS A 376 6.95 15.47 13.36
N GLU A 377 6.84 14.29 12.75
CA GLU A 377 6.31 14.12 11.40
C GLU A 377 5.26 13.02 11.35
N LEU A 378 4.22 13.25 10.55
CA LEU A 378 3.22 12.24 10.22
C LEU A 378 3.67 11.52 8.95
N ASN A 379 3.93 10.22 9.05
CA ASN A 379 4.24 9.34 7.93
C ASN A 379 3.00 8.51 7.58
N ARG A 380 2.59 8.55 6.31
CA ARG A 380 1.44 7.82 5.78
C ARG A 380 1.87 6.94 4.62
N ASN A 381 1.24 5.77 4.52
CA ASN A 381 1.52 4.79 3.49
C ASN A 381 0.22 4.05 3.15
N THR A 382 -0.08 3.88 1.87
CA THR A 382 -1.34 3.20 1.46
C THR A 382 -1.40 1.75 1.91
N ALA A 383 -0.27 1.13 2.19
CA ALA A 383 -0.15 -0.27 2.61
C ALA A 383 0.20 -0.44 4.09
N GLU A 384 0.46 0.61 4.88
CA GLU A 384 0.77 0.51 6.32
C GLU A 384 -0.07 1.46 7.16
N GLU A 385 -0.09 1.24 8.47
CA GLU A 385 -0.69 2.22 9.38
C GLU A 385 0.09 3.51 9.41
N ASP A 386 -0.64 4.61 9.61
CA ASP A 386 -0.06 5.93 9.75
C ASP A 386 0.78 5.95 11.03
N ARG A 387 1.95 6.58 10.96
CA ARG A 387 2.88 6.65 12.08
C ARG A 387 3.33 8.08 12.29
N VAL A 388 3.16 8.53 13.51
CA VAL A 388 3.77 9.76 13.98
C VAL A 388 5.17 9.41 14.48
N LEU A 389 6.20 9.98 13.88
CA LEU A 389 7.59 9.76 14.25
C LEU A 389 8.18 11.04 14.85
N SER A 390 8.98 10.85 15.90
CA SER A 390 9.78 11.94 16.49
C SER A 390 11.26 11.70 16.20
N ARG A 391 11.97 12.78 15.88
CA ARG A 391 13.43 12.75 15.70
C ARG A 391 14.08 13.94 16.39
N ASP A 392 15.07 13.64 17.21
CA ASP A 392 15.98 14.59 17.83
C ASP A 392 17.35 14.42 17.19
N SER A 393 17.94 15.50 16.70
CA SER A 393 19.24 15.48 16.03
C SER A 393 20.15 16.53 16.62
N THR A 394 21.39 16.14 16.91
CA THR A 394 22.45 17.00 17.41
C THR A 394 23.66 16.88 16.48
N CYS A 395 24.19 18.00 16.00
CA CYS A 395 25.29 18.07 15.06
C CYS A 395 26.40 18.97 15.60
N VAL A 396 27.65 18.50 15.57
CA VAL A 396 28.83 19.30 15.89
C VAL A 396 29.52 19.75 14.61
N VAL A 397 29.76 21.05 14.45
CA VAL A 397 30.53 21.59 13.33
C VAL A 397 32.00 21.24 13.54
N THR A 398 32.56 20.36 12.72
CA THR A 398 33.89 19.78 12.96
C THR A 398 35.02 20.55 12.28
N ARG A 399 34.76 21.06 11.07
CA ARG A 399 35.76 21.76 10.26
C ARG A 399 35.11 22.53 9.11
N GLU A 400 35.88 23.43 8.54
CA GLU A 400 35.61 24.10 7.28
C GLU A 400 36.63 23.66 6.23
N LEU A 401 36.21 23.56 4.98
CA LEU A 401 37.03 23.10 3.85
C LEU A 401 36.58 23.78 2.56
N PRO A 402 37.43 23.87 1.53
CA PRO A 402 36.99 24.28 0.19
C PRO A 402 35.91 23.33 -0.35
N ALA A 403 34.83 23.88 -0.92
CA ALA A 403 33.75 23.10 -1.53
C ALA A 403 34.24 22.28 -2.74
N SER A 404 35.30 22.73 -3.41
CA SER A 404 35.98 22.02 -4.50
C SER A 404 36.55 20.66 -4.07
N ASN A 405 36.85 20.47 -2.78
CA ASN A 405 37.28 19.17 -2.23
C ASN A 405 36.12 18.15 -2.18
N ILE A 406 34.87 18.61 -2.26
CA ILE A 406 33.67 17.75 -2.30
C ILE A 406 33.34 17.39 -3.75
N ASN A 407 33.32 18.39 -4.63
CA ASN A 407 33.19 18.21 -6.08
C ASN A 407 33.89 19.38 -6.78
N SER A 408 34.68 19.11 -7.81
CA SER A 408 35.50 20.12 -8.50
C SER A 408 34.70 21.24 -9.19
N THR A 409 33.40 21.07 -9.45
CA THR A 409 32.53 22.13 -10.00
C THR A 409 32.05 23.13 -8.96
N LEU A 410 32.17 22.78 -7.66
CA LEU A 410 31.77 23.63 -6.56
C LEU A 410 32.88 24.62 -6.20
N SER A 411 32.47 25.78 -5.72
CA SER A 411 33.37 26.85 -5.27
C SER A 411 32.93 27.43 -3.92
N GLY A 412 33.80 28.21 -3.27
CA GLY A 412 33.55 28.70 -1.92
C GLY A 412 33.89 27.65 -0.85
N ASN A 413 33.31 27.81 0.34
CA ASN A 413 33.57 26.95 1.49
C ASN A 413 32.41 26.01 1.78
N ALA A 414 32.74 24.89 2.42
CA ALA A 414 31.80 23.95 3.00
C ALA A 414 32.16 23.67 4.45
N LYS A 415 31.15 23.44 5.29
CA LYS A 415 31.32 22.98 6.67
C LYS A 415 30.97 21.51 6.78
N ALA A 416 31.77 20.74 7.49
CA ALA A 416 31.48 19.35 7.81
C ALA A 416 30.91 19.25 9.22
N LEU A 417 29.78 18.58 9.36
CA LEU A 417 29.07 18.38 10.62
C LEU A 417 29.00 16.89 10.93
N ASN A 418 29.29 16.52 12.18
CA ASN A 418 29.05 15.18 12.69
C ASN A 418 27.77 15.19 13.49
N CYS A 419 26.76 14.48 13.00
CA CYS A 419 25.42 14.45 13.55
C CYS A 419 25.13 13.11 14.22
N THR A 420 24.42 13.15 15.33
CA THR A 420 23.74 12.03 15.96
C THR A 420 22.24 12.32 15.90
N ALA A 421 21.46 11.34 15.50
CA ALA A 421 20.00 11.43 15.49
C ALA A 421 19.40 10.26 16.25
N THR A 422 18.42 10.54 17.11
CA THR A 422 17.66 9.57 17.89
C THR A 422 16.16 9.79 17.71
N GLY A 423 15.40 8.72 17.90
CA GLY A 423 13.94 8.69 17.83
C GLY A 423 13.45 7.30 18.25
N ASP A 424 12.14 7.09 18.30
CA ASP A 424 11.50 5.91 18.94
C ASP A 424 12.24 4.58 18.71
N ASN A 425 12.55 4.25 17.44
CA ASN A 425 13.36 3.08 17.06
C ASN A 425 14.49 3.44 16.07
N TYR A 426 14.86 4.72 16.02
CA TYR A 426 15.82 5.25 15.07
C TYR A 426 17.05 5.76 15.82
N GLN A 427 18.23 5.26 15.43
CA GLN A 427 19.50 5.82 15.84
C GLN A 427 20.39 5.90 14.61
N ALA A 428 20.95 7.07 14.35
CA ALA A 428 21.88 7.25 13.25
C ALA A 428 23.02 8.19 13.64
N THR A 429 24.19 7.92 13.07
CA THR A 429 25.30 8.86 13.06
C THR A 429 25.63 9.21 11.61
N SER A 430 25.79 10.49 11.33
CA SER A 430 25.94 11.00 9.96
C SER A 430 27.05 12.03 9.88
N THR A 431 27.78 12.03 8.77
CA THR A 431 28.63 13.17 8.38
C THR A 431 27.89 13.98 7.32
N VAL A 432 27.44 15.16 7.70
CA VAL A 432 26.70 16.10 6.85
C VAL A 432 27.64 17.19 6.34
N MET A 433 27.53 17.53 5.06
CA MET A 433 28.24 18.66 4.47
C MET A 433 27.25 19.79 4.21
N TYR A 434 27.61 21.01 4.63
CA TYR A 434 26.90 22.24 4.30
C TYR A 434 27.71 23.05 3.29
N LEU A 435 27.19 23.19 2.07
CA LEU A 435 27.78 24.02 1.01
C LEU A 435 27.35 25.48 1.23
N GLN A 436 28.24 26.33 1.75
CA GLN A 436 27.86 27.65 2.28
C GLN A 436 27.29 28.58 1.21
N ASP A 437 27.98 28.71 0.07
CA ASP A 437 27.56 29.59 -1.02
C ASP A 437 26.26 29.13 -1.70
N TYR A 438 25.99 27.83 -1.65
CA TYR A 438 24.81 27.21 -2.26
C TYR A 438 23.67 27.05 -1.26
N GLY A 439 23.95 27.26 0.03
CA GLY A 439 22.97 27.14 1.11
C GLY A 439 22.30 25.77 1.18
N TYR A 440 23.05 24.68 0.93
CA TYR A 440 22.54 23.32 0.77
C TYR A 440 23.29 22.30 1.64
N PHE A 441 22.55 21.41 2.30
CA PHE A 441 23.07 20.29 3.09
C PHE A 441 22.89 18.97 2.35
N PHE A 442 23.84 18.06 2.52
CA PHE A 442 23.64 16.65 2.19
C PHE A 442 24.43 15.74 3.15
N ALA A 443 23.93 14.54 3.38
CA ALA A 443 24.65 13.51 4.14
C ALA A 443 25.67 12.82 3.23
N SER A 444 26.96 13.00 3.53
CA SER A 444 28.07 12.36 2.83
C SER A 444 28.35 10.94 3.34
N GLU A 445 28.03 10.67 4.60
CA GLU A 445 28.07 9.35 5.22
C GLU A 445 26.91 9.24 6.21
N ASP A 446 26.25 8.09 6.24
CA ASP A 446 25.22 7.74 7.22
C ASP A 446 25.48 6.34 7.76
N VAL A 447 25.39 6.16 9.07
CA VAL A 447 25.42 4.87 9.75
C VAL A 447 24.16 4.73 10.58
N ILE A 448 23.25 3.87 10.14
CA ILE A 448 21.94 3.65 10.77
C ILE A 448 22.01 2.39 11.64
N GLN A 449 21.59 2.53 12.90
CA GLN A 449 21.58 1.49 13.93
C GLN A 449 22.93 0.76 14.08
N GLY A 450 24.04 1.44 13.79
CA GLY A 450 25.39 0.87 13.83
C GLY A 450 25.67 -0.24 12.80
N LYS A 451 24.74 -0.49 11.86
CA LYS A 451 24.79 -1.64 10.95
C LYS A 451 24.81 -1.24 9.50
N TYR A 452 23.97 -0.29 9.12
CA TYR A 452 23.79 0.08 7.74
C TYR A 452 24.58 1.35 7.45
N LYS A 453 25.71 1.19 6.78
CA LYS A 453 26.58 2.29 6.39
C LYS A 453 26.36 2.62 4.92
N THR A 454 26.10 3.90 4.63
CA THR A 454 26.06 4.41 3.27
C THR A 454 27.01 5.58 3.11
N ARG A 455 27.50 5.75 1.89
CA ARG A 455 28.34 6.88 1.52
C ARG A 455 27.76 7.56 0.29
N THR A 456 27.56 8.86 0.34
CA THR A 456 27.06 9.66 -0.78
C THR A 456 28.19 10.49 -1.35
N THR A 457 28.39 10.38 -2.66
CA THR A 457 29.31 11.23 -3.43
C THR A 457 28.51 12.06 -4.42
N LEU A 458 28.81 13.36 -4.51
CA LEU A 458 28.27 14.21 -5.57
C LEU A 458 29.10 13.98 -6.85
N ILE A 459 28.51 13.30 -7.84
CA ILE A 459 29.13 13.13 -9.16
C ILE A 459 29.07 14.45 -9.93
N ASN A 460 27.94 15.13 -9.86
CA ASN A 460 27.71 16.41 -10.50
C ASN A 460 27.01 17.38 -9.54
N ALA A 461 27.32 18.66 -9.68
CA ALA A 461 26.64 19.75 -8.99
C ALA A 461 26.62 21.00 -9.88
N GLN A 462 25.43 21.45 -10.26
CA GLN A 462 25.18 22.57 -11.19
C GLN A 462 24.04 23.46 -10.70
#